data_AF-A0A2K6FCH7-F1
#
_entry.id   AF-A0A2K6FCH7-F1
#
_cell.length_a   1.000
_cell.length_b   1.000
_cell.length_c   1.000
_cell.angle_alpha   90.00
_cell.angle_beta   90.00
_cell.angle_gamma   90.00
#
_symmetry.space_group_name_H-M   'P 1'
#
loop_
_entity.id
_entity.type
_entity.pdbx_description
1 polymer ?
#
loop_
_entity_poly.entity_id
_entity_poly.type
_entity_poly.pdbx_seq_one_letter_code
_entity_poly.pdbx_strand_id
1 'polypeptide(L)'
;MAASTGRWHLFLLALLGFLGEAAGSLGAGASSDDDLLLPYPRARARLPRDCTRARTGGREHESWPPPPGTPGAGGLAVRTFVSHFGDRAVAGHLTRVVAPLRAFSVLEPGGPGGCAGKRRATVEETARAAGCHAAQNGGFFRMSTGECLGNVVSDGRLVSSSGGLQNAQFGIRRDGTLVTGYLSEEEVLDTENPFVQLLSGVVWLIRNGSVYINESQATECDETQETGSFSKFVNVVSARTAVGHDRKGQLVLFHADGQTEQRGINLWEMAEFLLKQDVVNAINLDGGGSATFVLNGTLASYPSDHCQDNMWRCPRRVSTVVCVHEPRCQPPDCHGHGTCVEGRCQCTGGFWRGAGCGELDCGPSNCSDHGLCTETGCRCEAGWMGTNCSEVKQCLQSYEGGEASSFTRTAWLALTLALVFLLLVSTAANVALLLGSRAERQRHLDGDYVYHPLHEMNGELLAAEKEQPGGSCNPFKD
;
A
#
# COMPACT_ATOMS: atom_id res chain seq x y z
N MET A 1 43.66 31.99 -33.87
CA MET A 1 43.88 30.92 -32.86
C MET A 1 43.25 31.36 -31.56
N ALA A 2 42.59 30.46 -30.83
CA ALA A 2 41.79 30.67 -29.60
C ALA A 2 40.30 31.02 -29.78
N ALA A 3 39.52 30.07 -30.33
CA ALA A 3 38.07 29.98 -30.11
C ALA A 3 37.57 28.57 -30.51
N SER A 4 37.90 27.53 -29.74
CA SER A 4 37.33 26.18 -29.97
C SER A 4 37.38 25.26 -28.73
N THR A 5 38.11 25.62 -27.68
CA THR A 5 38.32 24.75 -26.52
C THR A 5 37.16 24.75 -25.50
N GLY A 6 36.33 25.80 -25.45
CA GLY A 6 35.26 25.91 -24.45
C GLY A 6 34.07 24.96 -24.65
N ARG A 7 33.80 24.52 -25.89
CA ARG A 7 32.62 23.70 -26.20
C ARG A 7 32.83 22.20 -25.93
N TRP A 8 34.08 21.76 -25.88
CA TRP A 8 34.44 20.37 -25.58
C TRP A 8 34.47 20.08 -24.07
N HIS A 9 34.87 21.06 -23.25
CA HIS A 9 34.88 20.91 -21.79
C HIS A 9 33.47 20.86 -21.17
N LEU A 10 32.51 21.60 -21.73
CA LEU A 10 31.10 21.53 -21.30
C LEU A 10 30.43 20.20 -21.69
N PHE A 11 30.83 19.60 -22.82
CA PHE A 11 30.31 18.29 -23.24
C PHE A 11 30.91 17.14 -22.41
N LEU A 12 32.19 17.24 -22.02
CA LEU A 12 32.84 16.27 -21.14
C LEU A 12 32.33 16.31 -19.70
N LEU A 13 32.02 17.50 -19.16
CA LEU A 13 31.43 17.66 -17.83
C LEU A 13 29.98 17.17 -17.79
N ALA A 14 29.20 17.36 -18.86
CA ALA A 14 27.88 16.75 -18.99
C ALA A 14 27.94 15.22 -19.08
N LEU A 15 28.93 14.66 -19.80
CA LEU A 15 29.13 13.22 -19.86
C LEU A 15 29.59 12.63 -18.51
N LEU A 16 30.44 13.34 -17.77
CA LEU A 16 30.89 12.94 -16.43
C LEU A 16 29.79 13.09 -15.37
N GLY A 17 28.87 14.05 -15.52
CA GLY A 17 27.65 14.15 -14.70
C GLY A 17 26.67 13.01 -14.96
N PHE A 18 26.48 12.63 -16.23
CA PHE A 18 25.66 11.47 -16.61
C PHE A 18 26.30 10.12 -16.25
N LEU A 19 27.63 10.02 -16.22
CA LEU A 19 28.35 8.82 -15.76
C LEU A 19 28.45 8.75 -14.23
N GLY A 20 28.39 9.89 -13.53
CA GLY A 20 28.37 9.96 -12.06
C GLY A 20 27.05 9.54 -11.43
N GLU A 21 25.91 9.79 -12.09
CA GLU A 21 24.60 9.27 -11.66
C GLU A 21 24.35 7.82 -12.09
N ALA A 22 24.99 7.34 -13.16
CA ALA A 22 24.92 5.94 -13.59
C ALA A 22 25.81 5.00 -12.76
N ALA A 23 26.81 5.52 -12.03
CA ALA A 23 27.74 4.72 -11.22
C ALA A 23 27.36 4.63 -9.73
N GLY A 24 26.32 5.34 -9.28
CA GLY A 24 25.87 5.35 -7.87
C GLY A 24 25.01 4.14 -7.44
N SER A 25 24.70 3.21 -8.35
CA SER A 25 23.86 2.03 -8.06
C SER A 25 24.56 0.70 -8.40
N LEU A 26 25.89 0.66 -8.41
CA LEU A 26 26.64 -0.57 -8.59
C LEU A 26 26.60 -1.43 -7.31
N GLY A 27 25.63 -2.36 -7.26
CA GLY A 27 25.74 -3.66 -6.59
C GLY A 27 25.60 -3.73 -5.07
N ALA A 28 25.97 -2.70 -4.31
CA ALA A 28 26.14 -2.79 -2.86
C ALA A 28 24.86 -3.02 -2.01
N GLY A 29 23.67 -3.11 -2.63
CA GLY A 29 22.39 -3.33 -1.93
C GLY A 29 21.50 -4.41 -2.56
N ALA A 30 22.00 -5.19 -3.51
CA ALA A 30 21.22 -6.29 -4.11
C ALA A 30 21.45 -7.60 -3.35
N SER A 31 20.39 -8.40 -3.20
CA SER A 31 20.47 -9.76 -2.67
C SER A 31 21.41 -10.65 -3.52
N SER A 32 22.10 -11.58 -2.88
CA SER A 32 22.89 -12.64 -3.51
C SER A 32 22.07 -13.84 -4.00
N ASP A 33 20.75 -13.87 -3.75
CA ASP A 33 19.84 -14.97 -4.09
C ASP A 33 20.34 -16.34 -3.56
N ASP A 34 20.91 -16.38 -2.36
CA ASP A 34 21.62 -17.54 -1.79
C ASP A 34 20.76 -18.46 -0.92
N ASP A 35 19.63 -17.99 -0.37
CA ASP A 35 18.67 -18.84 0.35
C ASP A 35 17.53 -19.28 -0.60
N LEU A 36 17.81 -20.33 -1.39
CA LEU A 36 16.85 -20.86 -2.37
C LEU A 36 16.04 -22.03 -1.80
N LEU A 37 14.72 -21.85 -1.75
CA LEU A 37 13.77 -22.88 -1.36
C LEU A 37 12.91 -23.27 -2.56
N LEU A 38 13.36 -24.26 -3.33
CA LEU A 38 12.72 -24.67 -4.58
C LEU A 38 11.86 -25.93 -4.37
N PRO A 39 10.57 -25.91 -4.73
CA PRO A 39 9.73 -27.11 -4.68
C PRO A 39 10.08 -28.14 -5.76
N TYR A 40 10.63 -27.69 -6.88
CA TYR A 40 10.97 -28.55 -8.02
C TYR A 40 12.40 -28.29 -8.50
N PRO A 41 13.15 -29.34 -8.88
CA PRO A 41 14.53 -29.20 -9.32
C PRO A 41 14.64 -28.50 -10.69
N ARG A 42 15.81 -27.89 -10.96
CA ARG A 42 16.06 -27.04 -12.14
C ARG A 42 16.05 -27.79 -13.50
N ALA A 43 16.11 -29.11 -13.50
CA ALA A 43 16.53 -29.90 -14.67
C ALA A 43 15.42 -30.16 -15.71
N ARG A 44 14.13 -30.08 -15.37
CA ARG A 44 13.03 -30.43 -16.29
C ARG A 44 11.83 -29.52 -16.17
N ALA A 45 11.29 -29.08 -17.32
CA ALA A 45 10.00 -28.40 -17.36
C ALA A 45 8.89 -29.40 -17.02
N ARG A 46 8.04 -29.06 -16.04
CA ARG A 46 6.86 -29.87 -15.69
C ARG A 46 5.85 -29.81 -16.83
N LEU A 47 5.36 -30.97 -17.25
CA LEU A 47 4.27 -31.08 -18.21
C LEU A 47 2.98 -31.44 -17.45
N PRO A 48 1.81 -30.89 -17.82
CA PRO A 48 0.53 -31.26 -17.20
C PRO A 48 0.23 -32.77 -17.21
N ARG A 49 0.86 -33.53 -18.13
CA ARG A 49 0.73 -34.99 -18.23
C ARG A 49 1.51 -35.78 -17.17
N ASP A 50 2.53 -35.16 -16.56
CA ASP A 50 3.40 -35.78 -15.55
C ASP A 50 2.76 -35.76 -14.14
N CYS A 51 1.56 -35.17 -14.02
CA CYS A 51 0.84 -35.00 -12.76
C CYS A 51 -0.44 -35.84 -12.83
N THR A 52 -0.74 -36.57 -11.75
CA THR A 52 -1.97 -37.37 -11.65
C THR A 52 -3.15 -36.46 -11.93
N ARG A 53 -3.93 -36.76 -12.98
CA ARG A 53 -5.13 -35.98 -13.31
C ARG A 53 -6.02 -36.00 -12.07
N ALA A 54 -6.30 -34.84 -11.52
CA ALA A 54 -7.18 -34.72 -10.38
C ALA A 54 -8.51 -35.43 -10.71
N ARG A 55 -9.00 -36.17 -9.72
CA ARG A 55 -10.00 -37.23 -9.89
C ARG A 55 -11.26 -36.61 -10.50
N THR A 56 -11.54 -36.94 -11.77
CA THR A 56 -12.77 -36.54 -12.46
C THR A 56 -14.00 -36.85 -11.60
N GLY A 57 -14.65 -35.80 -11.07
CA GLY A 57 -15.93 -35.89 -10.36
C GLY A 57 -16.00 -35.26 -8.96
N GLY A 58 -14.90 -34.78 -8.38
CA GLY A 58 -14.90 -34.02 -7.11
C GLY A 58 -14.71 -32.53 -7.31
N ARG A 59 -15.23 -31.68 -6.40
CA ARG A 59 -14.82 -30.25 -6.36
C ARG A 59 -13.35 -30.18 -5.95
N GLU A 60 -12.52 -29.61 -6.81
CA GLU A 60 -11.06 -29.51 -6.61
C GLU A 60 -10.64 -28.19 -5.95
N HIS A 61 -11.62 -27.33 -5.66
CA HIS A 61 -11.47 -26.07 -4.92
C HIS A 61 -12.59 -25.91 -3.89
N GLU A 62 -12.34 -25.07 -2.88
CA GLU A 62 -13.34 -24.56 -1.94
C GLU A 62 -13.67 -23.11 -2.28
N SER A 63 -14.95 -22.76 -2.13
CA SER A 63 -15.48 -21.41 -2.34
C SER A 63 -16.12 -20.92 -1.05
N TRP A 64 -15.72 -19.73 -0.61
CA TRP A 64 -16.25 -19.09 0.59
C TRP A 64 -16.97 -17.80 0.22
N PRO A 65 -18.22 -17.59 0.67
CA PRO A 65 -18.97 -16.40 0.34
C PRO A 65 -18.32 -15.14 0.93
N PRO A 66 -18.54 -13.97 0.33
CA PRO A 66 -18.05 -12.72 0.87
C PRO A 66 -18.61 -12.47 2.28
N PRO A 67 -17.84 -11.83 3.18
CA PRO A 67 -18.33 -11.47 4.51
C PRO A 67 -19.60 -10.60 4.41
N PRO A 68 -20.61 -10.80 5.27
CA PRO A 68 -21.78 -9.93 5.30
C PRO A 68 -21.33 -8.50 5.60
N GLY A 69 -21.58 -7.60 4.65
CA GLY A 69 -21.04 -6.25 4.67
C GLY A 69 -21.58 -5.44 5.83
N THR A 70 -20.79 -5.25 6.88
CA THR A 70 -20.93 -4.09 7.77
C THR A 70 -20.21 -2.91 7.13
N PRO A 71 -20.94 -1.89 6.64
CA PRO A 71 -20.33 -0.66 6.12
C PRO A 71 -19.55 0.01 7.25
N GLY A 72 -18.28 0.34 7.03
CA GLY A 72 -17.43 1.03 8.01
C GLY A 72 -16.57 0.13 8.91
N ALA A 73 -16.64 -1.20 8.77
CA ALA A 73 -15.65 -2.11 9.40
C ALA A 73 -14.42 -2.32 8.49
N GLY A 74 -13.99 -1.28 7.79
CA GLY A 74 -12.72 -1.28 7.07
C GLY A 74 -11.60 -1.47 8.08
N GLY A 75 -10.81 -2.52 7.92
CA GLY A 75 -9.82 -2.87 8.92
C GLY A 75 -8.75 -3.78 8.34
N LEU A 76 -7.56 -3.22 8.23
CA LEU A 76 -6.31 -3.96 8.17
C LEU A 76 -5.83 -4.16 9.62
N ALA A 77 -5.69 -5.40 10.05
CA ALA A 77 -5.11 -5.73 11.35
C ALA A 77 -3.82 -6.53 11.13
N VAL A 78 -2.68 -5.89 11.37
CA VAL A 78 -1.36 -6.54 11.36
C VAL A 78 -0.98 -6.89 12.79
N ARG A 79 -0.68 -8.16 13.05
CA ARG A 79 -0.18 -8.66 14.34
C ARG A 79 1.21 -9.24 14.14
N THR A 80 2.21 -8.61 14.73
CA THR A 80 3.54 -9.20 14.87
C THR A 80 3.50 -10.26 15.95
N PHE A 81 4.15 -11.40 15.71
CA PHE A 81 4.29 -12.46 16.69
C PHE A 81 5.74 -12.94 16.78
N VAL A 82 6.12 -13.40 17.96
CA VAL A 82 7.25 -14.30 18.17
C VAL A 82 6.69 -15.50 18.90
N SER A 83 6.74 -16.67 18.28
CA SER A 83 6.10 -17.89 18.80
C SER A 83 7.06 -19.07 18.77
N HIS A 84 6.86 -20.02 19.69
CA HIS A 84 7.68 -21.21 19.80
C HIS A 84 7.11 -22.37 18.97
N PHE A 85 7.98 -22.97 18.16
CA PHE A 85 7.73 -24.16 17.36
C PHE A 85 8.75 -25.24 17.78
N GLY A 86 8.34 -26.09 18.72
CA GLY A 86 9.30 -26.84 19.54
C GLY A 86 10.22 -25.87 20.29
N ASP A 87 11.53 -26.09 20.21
CA ASP A 87 12.52 -25.25 20.90
C ASP A 87 12.93 -23.99 20.11
N ARG A 88 12.39 -23.77 18.90
CA ARG A 88 12.71 -22.62 18.06
C ARG A 88 11.73 -21.47 18.28
N ALA A 89 12.25 -20.29 18.57
CA ALA A 89 11.48 -19.05 18.51
C ALA A 89 11.48 -18.50 17.07
N VAL A 90 10.29 -18.24 16.51
CA VAL A 90 10.11 -17.76 15.15
C VAL A 90 9.31 -16.46 15.17
N ALA A 91 9.86 -15.42 14.57
CA ALA A 91 9.22 -14.13 14.39
C ALA A 91 8.43 -14.10 13.08
N GLY A 92 7.33 -13.37 13.06
CA GLY A 92 6.50 -13.23 11.88
C GLY A 92 5.35 -12.25 12.04
N HIS A 93 4.51 -12.21 11.01
CA HIS A 93 3.36 -11.32 10.93
C HIS A 93 2.13 -12.10 10.47
N LEU A 94 1.00 -11.80 11.11
CA LEU A 94 -0.32 -12.25 10.71
C LEU A 94 -1.16 -11.03 10.38
N THR A 95 -1.59 -10.93 9.12
CA THR A 95 -2.40 -9.83 8.63
C THR A 95 -3.81 -10.30 8.35
N ARG A 96 -4.82 -9.60 8.89
CA ARG A 96 -6.23 -9.82 8.57
C ARG A 96 -6.80 -8.62 7.83
N VAL A 97 -7.59 -8.90 6.80
CA VAL A 97 -8.22 -7.87 5.96
C VAL A 97 -9.72 -8.12 5.87
N VAL A 98 -10.48 -7.13 6.33
CA VAL A 98 -11.93 -7.10 6.15
C VAL A 98 -12.25 -6.61 4.73
N ALA A 99 -13.27 -7.19 4.11
CA ALA A 99 -13.72 -6.85 2.74
C ALA A 99 -12.60 -6.96 1.67
N PRO A 100 -12.00 -8.15 1.49
CA PRO A 100 -10.84 -8.33 0.64
C PRO A 100 -11.06 -7.95 -0.82
N LEU A 101 -12.29 -8.08 -1.35
CA LEU A 101 -12.63 -7.67 -2.72
C LEU A 101 -12.17 -6.26 -3.08
N ARG A 102 -12.18 -5.32 -2.11
CA ARG A 102 -11.84 -3.91 -2.36
C ARG A 102 -10.46 -3.50 -1.88
N ALA A 103 -9.84 -4.32 -1.02
CA ALA A 103 -8.63 -3.97 -0.29
C ALA A 103 -7.43 -4.84 -0.68
N PHE A 104 -7.64 -5.95 -1.41
CA PHE A 104 -6.58 -6.88 -1.82
C PHE A 104 -6.35 -6.82 -3.33
N SER A 105 -5.09 -6.69 -3.72
CA SER A 105 -4.65 -6.79 -5.12
C SER A 105 -3.43 -7.70 -5.26
N VAL A 106 -3.40 -8.45 -6.35
CA VAL A 106 -2.20 -9.13 -6.85
C VAL A 106 -1.52 -8.19 -7.84
N LEU A 107 -0.26 -7.87 -7.59
CA LEU A 107 0.52 -6.91 -8.38
C LEU A 107 1.62 -7.62 -9.18
N GLU A 108 1.88 -7.12 -10.38
CA GLU A 108 3.04 -7.48 -11.18
C GLU A 108 4.32 -6.79 -10.70
N PRO A 109 5.51 -7.36 -10.95
CA PRO A 109 6.79 -6.81 -10.49
C PRO A 109 7.07 -5.42 -11.08
N GLY A 110 7.12 -4.40 -10.22
CA GLY A 110 7.32 -3.01 -10.63
C GLY A 110 6.14 -2.42 -11.42
N GLY A 111 4.94 -3.00 -11.30
CA GLY A 111 3.72 -2.49 -11.90
C GLY A 111 3.25 -3.24 -13.16
N PRO A 112 2.12 -2.81 -13.75
CA PRO A 112 1.46 -3.47 -14.87
C PRO A 112 2.39 -3.81 -16.04
N GLY A 113 2.34 -5.05 -16.54
CA GLY A 113 3.22 -5.54 -17.60
C GLY A 113 4.59 -6.05 -17.12
N GLY A 114 4.85 -6.02 -15.81
CA GLY A 114 6.06 -6.57 -15.21
C GLY A 114 6.28 -8.05 -15.52
N CYS A 115 5.22 -8.87 -15.52
CA CYS A 115 5.33 -10.30 -15.85
C CYS A 115 5.64 -10.52 -17.33
N ALA A 116 4.96 -9.80 -18.23
CA ALA A 116 5.23 -9.87 -19.67
C ALA A 116 6.67 -9.45 -20.00
N GLY A 117 7.20 -8.47 -19.28
CA GLY A 117 8.59 -8.03 -19.37
C GLY A 117 9.59 -8.89 -18.60
N LYS A 118 9.15 -9.98 -17.96
CA LYS A 118 9.97 -10.87 -17.10
C LYS A 118 10.79 -10.11 -16.05
N ARG A 119 10.20 -9.04 -15.51
CA ARG A 119 10.85 -8.14 -14.56
C ARG A 119 10.90 -8.80 -13.18
N ARG A 120 11.92 -8.45 -12.39
CA ARG A 120 11.99 -8.71 -10.95
C ARG A 120 12.15 -7.38 -10.21
N ALA A 121 11.38 -7.18 -9.16
CA ALA A 121 11.41 -5.98 -8.33
C ALA A 121 11.32 -6.36 -6.85
N THR A 122 11.84 -5.54 -5.94
CA THR A 122 11.61 -5.82 -4.52
C THR A 122 10.14 -5.59 -4.17
N VAL A 123 9.68 -6.22 -3.08
CA VAL A 123 8.32 -5.98 -2.58
C VAL A 123 8.14 -4.51 -2.23
N GLU A 124 9.15 -3.86 -1.66
CA GLU A 124 9.11 -2.42 -1.32
C GLU A 124 8.91 -1.52 -2.55
N GLU A 125 9.68 -1.75 -3.62
CA GLU A 125 9.57 -1.01 -4.88
C GLU A 125 8.15 -1.10 -5.45
N THR A 126 7.59 -2.31 -5.49
CA THR A 126 6.26 -2.57 -6.05
C THR A 126 5.15 -2.04 -5.13
N ALA A 127 5.28 -2.26 -3.82
CA ALA A 127 4.29 -1.86 -2.82
C ALA A 127 4.17 -0.33 -2.69
N ARG A 128 5.31 0.38 -2.71
CA ARG A 128 5.33 1.84 -2.63
C ARG A 128 4.67 2.48 -3.84
N ALA A 129 4.96 1.96 -5.04
CA ALA A 129 4.34 2.46 -6.27
C ALA A 129 2.81 2.24 -6.31
N ALA A 130 2.32 1.19 -5.65
CA ALA A 130 0.89 0.85 -5.63
C ALA A 130 0.12 1.38 -4.41
N GLY A 131 0.79 2.05 -3.46
CA GLY A 131 0.17 2.59 -2.24
C GLY A 131 -0.31 1.50 -1.28
N CYS A 132 0.45 0.41 -1.11
CA CYS A 132 0.10 -0.66 -0.19
C CYS A 132 0.38 -0.28 1.27
N HIS A 133 -0.57 -0.53 2.17
CA HIS A 133 -0.36 -0.46 3.61
C HIS A 133 0.39 -1.68 4.13
N ALA A 134 0.05 -2.88 3.66
CA ALA A 134 0.81 -4.09 3.93
C ALA A 134 1.03 -4.84 2.61
N ALA A 135 2.22 -5.39 2.42
CA ALA A 135 2.54 -6.19 1.26
C ALA A 135 3.49 -7.32 1.62
N GLN A 136 3.37 -8.44 0.91
CA GLN A 136 4.36 -9.51 0.95
C GLN A 136 4.60 -10.06 -0.45
N ASN A 137 5.67 -10.83 -0.63
CA ASN A 137 5.90 -11.51 -1.90
C ASN A 137 4.73 -12.46 -2.24
N GLY A 138 4.49 -12.64 -3.54
CA GLY A 138 3.39 -13.44 -4.06
C GLY A 138 3.82 -14.83 -4.52
N GLY A 139 3.43 -15.15 -5.75
CA GLY A 139 3.68 -16.45 -6.38
C GLY A 139 5.13 -16.67 -6.81
N PHE A 140 5.40 -17.93 -7.17
CA PHE A 140 6.71 -18.40 -7.62
C PHE A 140 7.10 -17.82 -8.98
N PHE A 141 8.41 -17.84 -9.25
CA PHE A 141 8.97 -17.38 -10.51
C PHE A 141 10.26 -18.12 -10.86
N ARG A 142 10.65 -18.06 -12.12
CA ARG A 142 11.93 -18.63 -12.57
C ARG A 142 13.06 -17.65 -12.27
N MET A 143 13.85 -17.93 -11.23
CA MET A 143 14.98 -17.08 -10.79
C MET A 143 15.93 -16.64 -11.92
N SER A 144 16.19 -17.54 -12.88
CA SER A 144 17.13 -17.28 -13.99
C SER A 144 16.58 -16.36 -15.09
N THR A 145 15.26 -16.27 -15.26
CA THR A 145 14.65 -15.50 -16.36
C THR A 145 13.74 -14.38 -15.88
N GLY A 146 13.26 -14.42 -14.63
CA GLY A 146 12.24 -13.51 -14.11
C GLY A 146 10.80 -13.82 -14.55
N GLU A 147 10.59 -14.95 -15.21
CA GLU A 147 9.26 -15.38 -15.68
C GLU A 147 8.33 -15.71 -14.50
N CYS A 148 7.15 -15.08 -14.48
CA CYS A 148 6.08 -15.37 -13.53
C CYS A 148 5.52 -16.79 -13.80
N LEU A 149 5.27 -17.58 -12.75
CA LEU A 149 4.76 -18.94 -12.87
C LEU A 149 3.34 -19.07 -12.36
N GLY A 150 2.57 -19.95 -12.99
CA GLY A 150 1.17 -20.22 -12.63
C GLY A 150 0.19 -19.18 -13.15
N ASN A 151 -1.07 -19.34 -12.74
CA ASN A 151 -2.13 -18.40 -13.06
C ASN A 151 -1.95 -17.12 -12.23
N VAL A 152 -2.02 -15.97 -12.91
CA VAL A 152 -1.99 -14.64 -12.29
C VAL A 152 -3.09 -13.79 -12.92
N VAL A 153 -4.01 -13.29 -12.09
CA VAL A 153 -4.98 -12.26 -12.46
C VAL A 153 -4.74 -11.06 -11.56
N SER A 154 -4.50 -9.91 -12.18
CA SER A 154 -4.21 -8.64 -11.51
C SER A 154 -5.28 -7.63 -11.89
N ASP A 155 -6.08 -7.20 -10.91
CA ASP A 155 -7.18 -6.24 -11.09
C ASP A 155 -8.12 -6.59 -12.28
N GLY A 156 -8.47 -7.87 -12.41
CA GLY A 156 -9.35 -8.42 -13.45
C GLY A 156 -8.68 -8.73 -14.78
N ARG A 157 -7.38 -8.45 -14.93
CA ARG A 157 -6.60 -8.80 -16.12
C ARG A 157 -5.86 -10.11 -15.92
N LEU A 158 -6.09 -11.08 -16.80
CA LEU A 158 -5.25 -12.28 -16.89
C LEU A 158 -3.84 -11.90 -17.37
N VAL A 159 -2.85 -12.09 -16.51
CA VAL A 159 -1.44 -11.72 -16.71
C VAL A 159 -0.59 -12.93 -17.10
N SER A 160 -0.84 -14.08 -16.47
CA SER A 160 -0.11 -15.33 -16.68
C SER A 160 -1.07 -16.50 -16.59
N SER A 161 -0.83 -17.55 -17.38
CA SER A 161 -1.56 -18.82 -17.35
C SER A 161 -0.60 -19.96 -17.03
N SER A 162 -1.06 -20.92 -16.25
CA SER A 162 -0.32 -22.14 -15.92
C SER A 162 -0.28 -23.15 -17.07
N GLY A 163 -1.05 -22.94 -18.14
CA GLY A 163 -1.17 -23.88 -19.25
C GLY A 163 -1.69 -25.26 -18.80
N GLY A 164 -2.54 -25.27 -17.77
CA GLY A 164 -3.13 -26.49 -17.19
C GLY A 164 -2.27 -27.19 -16.14
N LEU A 165 -1.13 -26.63 -15.72
CA LEU A 165 -0.39 -27.14 -14.57
C LEU A 165 -1.17 -26.93 -13.27
N GLN A 166 -1.34 -28.03 -12.52
CA GLN A 166 -2.09 -28.05 -11.26
C GLN A 166 -1.16 -27.73 -10.09
N ASN A 167 -1.35 -26.53 -9.55
CA ASN A 167 -0.74 -26.06 -8.30
C ASN A 167 -1.84 -25.35 -7.49
N ALA A 168 -1.65 -25.22 -6.18
CA ALA A 168 -2.63 -24.57 -5.31
C ALA A 168 -2.81 -23.09 -5.69
N GLN A 169 -4.05 -22.60 -5.75
CA GLN A 169 -4.40 -21.25 -6.17
C GLN A 169 -5.28 -20.58 -5.12
N PHE A 170 -5.15 -19.26 -5.03
CA PHE A 170 -6.00 -18.40 -4.22
C PHE A 170 -6.47 -17.23 -5.08
N GLY A 171 -7.77 -16.99 -5.10
CA GLY A 171 -8.34 -15.90 -5.88
C GLY A 171 -9.63 -15.36 -5.29
N ILE A 172 -10.01 -14.19 -5.80
CA ILE A 172 -11.26 -13.50 -5.48
C ILE A 172 -12.02 -13.31 -6.78
N ARG A 173 -13.27 -13.76 -6.82
CA ARG A 173 -14.18 -13.55 -7.94
C ARG A 173 -14.84 -12.18 -7.87
N ARG A 174 -15.46 -11.73 -8.97
CA ARG A 174 -16.10 -10.41 -9.10
C ARG A 174 -17.19 -10.16 -8.04
N ASP A 175 -17.91 -11.20 -7.64
CA ASP A 175 -18.92 -11.15 -6.58
C ASP A 175 -18.33 -11.10 -5.16
N GLY A 176 -17.02 -11.20 -5.00
CA GLY A 176 -16.32 -11.25 -3.72
C GLY A 176 -16.13 -12.64 -3.13
N THR A 177 -16.54 -13.70 -3.84
CA THR A 177 -16.29 -15.09 -3.43
C THR A 177 -14.80 -15.36 -3.38
N LEU A 178 -14.33 -15.87 -2.23
CA LEU A 178 -12.95 -16.33 -2.04
C LEU A 178 -12.85 -17.77 -2.53
N VAL A 179 -11.88 -18.06 -3.38
CA VAL A 179 -11.66 -19.40 -3.95
C VAL A 179 -10.27 -19.87 -3.58
N THR A 180 -10.17 -21.09 -3.05
CA THR A 180 -8.90 -21.73 -2.69
C THR A 180 -8.86 -23.17 -3.18
N GLY A 181 -7.76 -23.58 -3.82
CA GLY A 181 -7.54 -24.98 -4.23
C GLY A 181 -7.03 -25.10 -5.66
N TYR A 182 -7.44 -26.15 -6.35
CA TYR A 182 -7.02 -26.45 -7.72
C TYR A 182 -8.09 -26.01 -8.71
N LEU A 183 -7.67 -25.29 -9.74
CA LEU A 183 -8.56 -24.72 -10.75
C LEU A 183 -8.16 -25.22 -12.14
N SER A 184 -9.16 -25.63 -12.90
CA SER A 184 -9.05 -25.89 -14.32
C SER A 184 -8.90 -24.59 -15.11
N GLU A 185 -8.39 -24.69 -16.34
CA GLU A 185 -8.26 -23.54 -17.24
C GLU A 185 -9.64 -22.92 -17.57
N GLU A 186 -10.67 -23.75 -17.70
CA GLU A 186 -12.05 -23.30 -17.94
C GLU A 186 -12.58 -22.46 -16.77
N GLU A 187 -12.31 -22.87 -15.52
CA GLU A 187 -12.74 -22.11 -14.34
C GLU A 187 -11.99 -20.78 -14.18
N VAL A 188 -10.72 -20.72 -14.59
CA VAL A 188 -9.92 -19.50 -14.57
C VAL A 188 -10.39 -18.52 -15.64
N LEU A 189 -10.81 -19.02 -16.80
CA LEU A 189 -11.29 -18.24 -17.94
C LEU A 189 -12.80 -17.96 -17.91
N ASP A 190 -13.48 -18.32 -16.83
CA ASP A 190 -14.90 -18.05 -16.64
C ASP A 190 -15.21 -16.54 -16.80
N THR A 191 -16.23 -16.23 -17.60
CA THR A 191 -16.65 -14.86 -17.93
C THR A 191 -17.91 -14.43 -17.19
N GLU A 192 -18.65 -15.35 -16.56
CA GLU A 192 -19.88 -15.05 -15.83
C GLU A 192 -19.56 -14.41 -14.48
N ASN A 193 -18.68 -15.04 -13.69
CA ASN A 193 -18.17 -14.49 -12.44
C ASN A 193 -16.63 -14.53 -12.42
N PRO A 194 -15.95 -13.73 -13.26
CA PRO A 194 -14.52 -13.83 -13.47
C PRO A 194 -13.73 -13.53 -12.21
N PHE A 195 -12.52 -14.06 -12.14
CA PHE A 195 -11.54 -13.65 -11.14
C PHE A 195 -11.16 -12.18 -11.33
N VAL A 196 -11.13 -11.43 -10.22
CA VAL A 196 -10.56 -10.08 -10.16
C VAL A 196 -9.14 -10.11 -9.60
N GLN A 197 -8.84 -11.07 -8.74
CA GLN A 197 -7.51 -11.34 -8.23
C GLN A 197 -7.27 -12.85 -8.26
N LEU A 198 -6.10 -13.29 -8.69
CA LEU A 198 -5.70 -14.70 -8.67
C LEU A 198 -4.19 -14.79 -8.61
N LEU A 199 -3.67 -15.66 -7.75
CA LEU A 199 -2.28 -16.07 -7.77
C LEU A 199 -2.15 -17.57 -7.49
N SER A 200 -1.04 -18.14 -7.95
CA SER A 200 -0.68 -19.53 -7.73
C SER A 200 0.46 -19.66 -6.72
N GLY A 201 0.30 -20.58 -5.78
CA GLY A 201 1.30 -21.03 -4.83
C GLY A 201 1.74 -22.47 -5.11
N VAL A 202 2.30 -23.12 -4.10
CA VAL A 202 2.66 -24.54 -4.13
C VAL A 202 2.32 -25.12 -2.76
N VAL A 203 1.58 -26.23 -2.73
CA VAL A 203 0.94 -26.85 -1.55
C VAL A 203 -0.30 -26.10 -1.05
N TRP A 204 -1.43 -26.80 -1.05
CA TRP A 204 -2.64 -26.41 -0.34
C TRP A 204 -2.53 -26.85 1.13
N LEU A 205 -2.31 -25.88 2.03
CA LEU A 205 -2.00 -26.13 3.43
C LEU A 205 -3.19 -26.64 4.22
N ILE A 206 -4.32 -25.94 4.09
CA ILE A 206 -5.54 -26.19 4.86
C ILE A 206 -6.72 -26.21 3.90
N ARG A 207 -7.51 -27.27 3.95
CA ARG A 207 -8.79 -27.40 3.26
C ARG A 207 -9.91 -27.58 4.27
N ASN A 208 -10.88 -26.67 4.26
CA ASN A 208 -12.07 -26.70 5.12
C ASN A 208 -11.73 -26.97 6.61
N GLY A 209 -10.71 -26.28 7.13
CA GLY A 209 -10.27 -26.39 8.53
C GLY A 209 -9.48 -27.66 8.87
N SER A 210 -8.99 -28.40 7.87
CA SER A 210 -8.13 -29.58 8.06
C SER A 210 -6.82 -29.45 7.26
N VAL A 211 -5.71 -29.94 7.80
CA VAL A 211 -4.42 -29.95 7.08
C VAL A 211 -4.54 -30.82 5.81
N TYR A 212 -4.04 -30.33 4.67
CA TYR A 212 -4.21 -30.94 3.34
C TYR A 212 -2.88 -31.15 2.58
N ILE A 213 -1.77 -31.17 3.32
CA ILE A 213 -0.41 -31.24 2.77
C ILE A 213 -0.12 -32.60 2.11
N ASN A 214 -0.64 -33.71 2.65
CA ASN A 214 -0.43 -35.04 2.07
C ASN A 214 -1.10 -35.17 0.69
N GLU A 215 -2.34 -34.73 0.61
CA GLU A 215 -3.13 -34.70 -0.62
C GLU A 215 -2.51 -33.75 -1.65
N SER A 216 -1.95 -32.63 -1.20
CA SER A 216 -1.21 -31.70 -2.04
C SER A 216 0.05 -32.33 -2.64
N GLN A 217 0.81 -33.11 -1.85
CA GLN A 217 1.98 -33.83 -2.35
C GLN A 217 1.60 -34.81 -3.46
N ALA A 218 0.50 -35.55 -3.30
CA ALA A 218 0.01 -36.47 -4.33
C ALA A 218 -0.53 -35.76 -5.60
N THR A 219 -1.07 -34.54 -5.45
CA THR A 219 -1.71 -33.79 -6.54
C THR A 219 -0.72 -32.93 -7.32
N GLU A 220 0.19 -32.24 -6.64
CA GLU A 220 1.13 -31.26 -7.22
C GLU A 220 2.42 -31.90 -7.77
N CYS A 221 2.27 -33.13 -8.28
CA CYS A 221 3.21 -33.95 -9.05
C CYS A 221 4.34 -34.60 -8.20
N ASP A 222 4.09 -35.84 -7.76
CA ASP A 222 5.02 -36.69 -6.99
C ASP A 222 5.93 -37.59 -7.88
N GLU A 223 5.64 -37.72 -9.18
CA GLU A 223 6.16 -38.84 -10.00
C GLU A 223 7.30 -38.50 -11.00
N THR A 224 8.28 -37.69 -10.61
CA THR A 224 9.56 -37.63 -11.34
C THR A 224 10.72 -38.03 -10.45
N GLN A 225 10.85 -39.33 -10.13
CA GLN A 225 12.01 -40.08 -9.56
C GLN A 225 12.88 -39.46 -8.43
N GLU A 226 12.55 -38.29 -7.91
CA GLU A 226 13.24 -37.61 -6.81
C GLU A 226 12.20 -37.01 -5.87
N THR A 227 11.40 -37.88 -5.24
CA THR A 227 10.52 -37.54 -4.10
C THR A 227 11.28 -36.81 -2.98
N GLY A 228 12.63 -36.86 -3.00
CA GLY A 228 13.50 -36.07 -2.13
C GLY A 228 13.46 -34.55 -2.32
N SER A 229 13.11 -34.02 -3.50
CA SER A 229 13.11 -32.55 -3.73
C SER A 229 11.84 -31.86 -3.21
N PHE A 230 10.67 -32.38 -3.59
CA PHE A 230 9.37 -31.86 -3.11
C PHE A 230 9.15 -32.18 -1.63
N SER A 231 9.47 -33.39 -1.18
CA SER A 231 9.37 -33.75 0.25
C SER A 231 10.32 -32.90 1.11
N LYS A 232 11.55 -32.61 0.63
CA LYS A 232 12.44 -31.66 1.31
C LYS A 232 11.80 -30.28 1.38
N PHE A 233 11.23 -29.77 0.28
CA PHE A 233 10.54 -28.48 0.27
C PHE A 233 9.41 -28.42 1.31
N VAL A 234 8.67 -29.51 1.53
CA VAL A 234 7.58 -29.55 2.54
C VAL A 234 8.14 -29.58 3.97
N ASN A 235 9.14 -30.42 4.21
CA ASN A 235 9.59 -30.77 5.56
C ASN A 235 10.69 -29.86 6.11
N VAL A 236 11.46 -29.19 5.24
CA VAL A 236 12.55 -28.32 5.65
C VAL A 236 12.03 -27.05 6.32
N VAL A 237 12.66 -26.64 7.41
CA VAL A 237 12.42 -25.33 8.02
C VAL A 237 13.00 -24.24 7.14
N SER A 238 12.27 -23.16 6.94
CA SER A 238 12.73 -21.97 6.21
C SER A 238 11.83 -20.78 6.54
N ALA A 239 12.12 -19.63 5.93
CA ALA A 239 11.15 -18.54 5.87
C ALA A 239 9.97 -18.94 4.97
N ARG A 240 8.73 -18.61 5.37
CA ARG A 240 7.51 -19.04 4.68
C ARG A 240 6.49 -17.92 4.60
N THR A 241 5.72 -17.91 3.52
CA THR A 241 4.56 -17.04 3.39
C THR A 241 3.33 -17.83 2.94
N ALA A 242 2.15 -17.37 3.32
CA ALA A 242 0.90 -18.00 2.96
C ALA A 242 -0.22 -16.96 2.79
N VAL A 243 -1.25 -17.36 2.06
CA VAL A 243 -2.50 -16.62 1.91
C VAL A 243 -3.68 -17.56 2.14
N GLY A 244 -4.71 -17.08 2.81
CA GLY A 244 -5.90 -17.85 3.12
C GLY A 244 -7.05 -16.97 3.62
N HIS A 245 -8.02 -17.58 4.28
CA HIS A 245 -9.12 -16.85 4.91
C HIS A 245 -9.61 -17.54 6.19
N ASP A 246 -10.24 -16.76 7.07
CA ASP A 246 -10.87 -17.27 8.28
C ASP A 246 -12.35 -17.62 8.08
N ARG A 247 -13.01 -18.13 9.13
CA ARG A 247 -14.44 -18.49 9.11
C ARG A 247 -15.37 -17.31 8.82
N LYS A 248 -14.91 -16.08 9.08
CA LYS A 248 -15.68 -14.85 8.83
C LYS A 248 -15.53 -14.36 7.40
N GLY A 249 -14.72 -15.02 6.57
CA GLY A 249 -14.42 -14.57 5.20
C GLY A 249 -13.44 -13.39 5.17
N GLN A 250 -12.68 -13.17 6.26
CA GLN A 250 -11.58 -12.21 6.24
C GLN A 250 -10.37 -12.87 5.57
N LEU A 251 -9.69 -12.13 4.69
CA LEU A 251 -8.43 -12.57 4.11
C LEU A 251 -7.36 -12.60 5.22
N VAL A 252 -6.52 -13.63 5.19
CA VAL A 252 -5.39 -13.82 6.08
C VAL A 252 -4.11 -13.90 5.25
N LEU A 253 -3.15 -13.02 5.53
CA LEU A 253 -1.77 -13.15 5.04
C LEU A 253 -0.87 -13.53 6.21
N PHE A 254 0.02 -14.47 5.95
CA PHE A 254 0.97 -14.96 6.92
C PHE A 254 2.39 -14.87 6.37
N HIS A 255 3.30 -14.43 7.23
CA HIS A 255 4.74 -14.37 6.99
C HIS A 255 5.47 -14.86 8.23
N ALA A 256 6.46 -15.71 8.05
CA ALA A 256 7.41 -16.12 9.08
C ALA A 256 8.84 -15.96 8.57
N ASP A 257 9.66 -15.25 9.34
CA ASP A 257 11.09 -15.14 9.07
C ASP A 257 11.77 -16.50 9.29
N GLY A 258 12.89 -16.71 8.61
CA GLY A 258 13.62 -17.96 8.68
C GLY A 258 14.86 -17.96 7.83
N GLN A 259 15.45 -19.14 7.62
CA GLN A 259 16.52 -19.41 6.67
C GLN A 259 16.55 -20.92 6.45
N THR A 260 16.61 -21.35 5.19
CA THR A 260 16.46 -22.77 4.84
C THR A 260 17.44 -23.64 5.64
N GLU A 261 16.93 -24.73 6.22
CA GLU A 261 17.63 -25.68 7.09
C GLU A 261 18.08 -25.15 8.47
N GLN A 262 17.96 -23.85 8.76
CA GLN A 262 18.50 -23.24 9.98
C GLN A 262 17.42 -22.64 10.89
N ARG A 263 16.54 -21.80 10.33
CA ARG A 263 15.56 -20.99 11.09
C ARG A 263 14.21 -20.99 10.39
N GLY A 264 13.16 -20.64 11.14
CA GLY A 264 11.80 -20.56 10.65
C GLY A 264 11.04 -21.86 10.87
N ILE A 265 10.11 -22.17 9.98
CA ILE A 265 9.15 -23.27 10.13
C ILE A 265 9.03 -24.09 8.85
N ASN A 266 8.59 -25.34 8.97
CA ASN A 266 8.18 -26.15 7.83
C ASN A 266 6.68 -25.96 7.52
N LEU A 267 6.18 -26.62 6.45
CA LEU A 267 4.79 -26.44 6.04
C LEU A 267 3.77 -27.02 7.05
N TRP A 268 4.14 -28.10 7.76
CA TRP A 268 3.29 -28.73 8.78
C TRP A 268 3.05 -27.78 9.96
N GLU A 269 4.14 -27.23 10.50
CA GLU A 269 4.12 -26.25 11.59
C GLU A 269 3.32 -25.00 11.20
N MET A 270 3.48 -24.52 9.97
CA MET A 270 2.72 -23.39 9.45
C MET A 270 1.22 -23.71 9.38
N ALA A 271 0.83 -24.87 8.85
CA ALA A 271 -0.58 -25.26 8.76
C ALA A 271 -1.23 -25.39 10.15
N GLU A 272 -0.54 -26.02 11.10
CA GLU A 272 -1.02 -26.11 12.49
C GLU A 272 -1.16 -24.74 13.17
N PHE A 273 -0.20 -23.83 12.94
CA PHE A 273 -0.30 -22.47 13.46
C PHE A 273 -1.49 -21.73 12.88
N LEU A 274 -1.68 -21.78 11.56
CA LEU A 274 -2.79 -21.12 10.88
C LEU A 274 -4.16 -21.67 11.34
N LEU A 275 -4.28 -22.97 11.56
CA LEU A 275 -5.49 -23.57 12.15
C LEU A 275 -5.80 -23.00 13.54
N LYS A 276 -4.79 -22.82 14.39
CA LYS A 276 -4.96 -22.16 15.71
C LYS A 276 -5.39 -20.70 15.59
N GLN A 277 -5.17 -20.07 14.44
CA GLN A 277 -5.61 -18.71 14.12
C GLN A 277 -6.98 -18.66 13.40
N ASP A 278 -7.76 -19.75 13.39
CA ASP A 278 -9.10 -19.85 12.78
C ASP A 278 -9.12 -19.78 11.24
N VAL A 279 -8.00 -20.12 10.60
CA VAL A 279 -7.90 -20.19 9.14
C VAL A 279 -8.60 -21.44 8.63
N VAL A 280 -9.47 -21.28 7.63
CA VAL A 280 -10.30 -22.35 7.05
C VAL A 280 -9.68 -22.91 5.79
N ASN A 281 -9.21 -22.05 4.89
CA ASN A 281 -8.45 -22.46 3.72
C ASN A 281 -7.19 -21.60 3.60
N ALA A 282 -6.06 -22.20 3.23
CA ALA A 282 -4.82 -21.47 2.96
C ALA A 282 -3.90 -22.24 2.01
N ILE A 283 -3.15 -21.50 1.20
CA ILE A 283 -2.10 -22.04 0.33
C ILE A 283 -0.74 -21.45 0.73
N ASN A 284 0.33 -22.21 0.49
CA ASN A 284 1.69 -21.72 0.66
C ASN A 284 2.15 -20.95 -0.59
N LEU A 285 2.76 -19.78 -0.36
CA LEU A 285 3.35 -18.93 -1.39
C LEU A 285 4.88 -19.09 -1.40
N ASP A 286 5.58 -18.22 -2.14
CA ASP A 286 7.03 -18.30 -2.25
C ASP A 286 7.74 -17.99 -0.91
N GLY A 287 8.83 -18.69 -0.62
CA GLY A 287 9.53 -18.70 0.67
C GLY A 287 11.04 -18.53 0.55
N GLY A 288 11.78 -18.96 1.57
CA GLY A 288 13.23 -18.75 1.64
C GLY A 288 13.58 -17.26 1.51
N GLY A 289 14.59 -16.92 0.71
CA GLY A 289 15.00 -15.53 0.47
C GLY A 289 13.95 -14.64 -0.18
N SER A 290 12.90 -15.20 -0.78
CA SER A 290 11.78 -14.43 -1.33
C SER A 290 10.86 -13.90 -0.23
N ALA A 291 10.78 -14.57 0.94
CA ALA A 291 9.89 -14.22 2.03
C ALA A 291 10.17 -12.79 2.53
N THR A 292 9.24 -11.89 2.25
CA THR A 292 9.40 -10.45 2.52
C THR A 292 8.08 -9.89 3.01
N PHE A 293 8.10 -9.13 4.11
CA PHE A 293 6.95 -8.39 4.60
C PHE A 293 7.28 -6.89 4.64
N VAL A 294 6.39 -6.09 4.06
CA VAL A 294 6.50 -4.63 3.94
C VAL A 294 5.29 -4.01 4.59
N LEU A 295 5.53 -3.03 5.46
CA LEU A 295 4.50 -2.24 6.13
C LEU A 295 4.69 -0.76 5.79
N ASN A 296 3.64 -0.12 5.29
CA ASN A 296 3.61 1.28 4.86
C ASN A 296 4.79 1.66 3.92
N GLY A 297 5.12 0.75 2.99
CA GLY A 297 6.20 0.97 2.01
C GLY A 297 7.63 0.84 2.56
N THR A 298 7.80 0.30 3.76
CA THR A 298 9.10 0.01 4.40
C THR A 298 9.24 -1.47 4.75
N LEU A 299 10.42 -2.05 4.56
CA LEU A 299 10.72 -3.42 4.97
C LEU A 299 10.49 -3.60 6.48
N ALA A 300 9.69 -4.61 6.85
CA ALA A 300 9.32 -4.90 8.23
C ALA A 300 9.60 -6.38 8.62
N SER A 301 10.34 -7.12 7.79
CA SER A 301 10.80 -8.49 8.04
C SER A 301 12.34 -8.56 8.07
N TYR A 302 12.87 -9.74 8.39
CA TYR A 302 14.30 -10.05 8.26
C TYR A 302 14.54 -11.05 7.11
N PRO A 303 14.84 -10.56 5.89
CA PRO A 303 15.15 -11.43 4.75
C PRO A 303 16.28 -12.40 5.05
N SER A 304 16.28 -13.54 4.37
CA SER A 304 17.29 -14.57 4.57
C SER A 304 18.41 -14.56 3.54
N ASP A 305 18.25 -13.87 2.41
CA ASP A 305 19.37 -13.67 1.50
C ASP A 305 20.39 -12.70 2.08
N HIS A 306 21.66 -12.94 1.78
CA HIS A 306 22.71 -11.97 2.05
C HIS A 306 22.68 -10.85 1.00
N CYS A 307 23.21 -9.69 1.37
CA CYS A 307 23.65 -8.69 0.41
C CYS A 307 24.96 -9.15 -0.24
N GLN A 308 25.38 -8.50 -1.33
CA GLN A 308 26.66 -8.81 -1.98
C GLN A 308 27.90 -8.68 -1.07
N ASP A 309 27.81 -7.91 0.02
CA ASP A 309 28.85 -7.78 1.04
C ASP A 309 28.91 -8.94 2.05
N ASN A 310 27.99 -9.90 1.96
CA ASN A 310 27.82 -11.08 2.81
C ASN A 310 27.59 -10.82 4.32
N MET A 311 27.65 -9.57 4.78
CA MET A 311 27.47 -9.24 6.19
C MET A 311 25.99 -8.95 6.48
N TRP A 312 25.35 -8.19 5.60
CA TRP A 312 23.97 -7.75 5.76
C TRP A 312 23.00 -8.68 5.05
N ARG A 313 21.72 -8.59 5.43
CA ARG A 313 20.63 -9.31 4.76
C ARG A 313 19.88 -8.35 3.86
N CYS A 314 19.56 -8.80 2.65
CA CYS A 314 18.92 -7.98 1.63
C CYS A 314 17.62 -8.63 1.14
N PRO A 315 16.55 -7.85 0.92
CA PRO A 315 15.33 -8.38 0.34
C PRO A 315 15.57 -8.80 -1.11
N ARG A 316 15.01 -9.95 -1.49
CA ARG A 316 15.09 -10.46 -2.86
C ARG A 316 14.23 -9.62 -3.81
N ARG A 317 14.71 -9.48 -5.04
CA ARG A 317 13.88 -9.03 -6.17
C ARG A 317 12.97 -10.19 -6.59
N VAL A 318 11.68 -10.08 -6.31
CA VAL A 318 10.65 -11.10 -6.56
C VAL A 318 9.83 -10.78 -7.80
N SER A 319 8.86 -11.65 -8.11
CA SER A 319 7.91 -11.51 -9.20
C SER A 319 6.63 -10.81 -8.73
N THR A 320 5.55 -11.54 -8.53
CA THR A 320 4.29 -10.96 -8.07
C THR A 320 4.35 -10.57 -6.60
N VAL A 321 3.53 -9.59 -6.24
CA VAL A 321 3.38 -9.08 -4.87
C VAL A 321 1.91 -9.14 -4.49
N VAL A 322 1.60 -9.58 -3.28
CA VAL A 322 0.25 -9.42 -2.74
C VAL A 322 0.22 -8.13 -1.92
N CYS A 323 -0.75 -7.27 -2.23
CA CYS A 323 -0.87 -5.92 -1.70
C CYS A 323 -2.20 -5.76 -0.99
N VAL A 324 -2.15 -5.23 0.22
CA VAL A 324 -3.32 -4.73 0.93
C VAL A 324 -3.25 -3.22 0.96
N HIS A 325 -4.30 -2.58 0.46
CA HIS A 325 -4.42 -1.13 0.36
C HIS A 325 -5.80 -0.68 0.85
N GLU A 326 -5.96 0.62 1.10
CA GLU A 326 -7.27 1.20 1.37
C GLU A 326 -8.22 0.97 0.19
N PRO A 327 -9.52 0.74 0.42
CA PRO A 327 -10.49 0.58 -0.66
C PRO A 327 -10.41 1.73 -1.66
N ARG A 328 -10.14 1.40 -2.93
CA ARG A 328 -10.05 2.41 -3.99
C ARG A 328 -11.44 2.91 -4.37
N CYS A 329 -11.54 4.20 -4.67
CA CYS A 329 -12.74 4.78 -5.27
C CYS A 329 -12.83 4.44 -6.75
N GLN A 330 -14.06 4.50 -7.27
CA GLN A 330 -14.31 4.34 -8.70
C GLN A 330 -15.16 5.52 -9.20
N PRO A 331 -14.60 6.40 -10.04
CA PRO A 331 -13.19 6.42 -10.50
C PRO A 331 -12.22 6.78 -9.35
N PRO A 332 -10.91 6.48 -9.50
CA PRO A 332 -9.92 6.68 -8.42
C PRO A 332 -9.81 8.13 -7.92
N ASP A 333 -10.07 9.09 -8.81
CA ASP A 333 -9.98 10.53 -8.55
C ASP A 333 -11.33 11.16 -8.23
N CYS A 334 -12.42 10.38 -8.14
CA CYS A 334 -13.77 10.90 -7.99
C CYS A 334 -14.10 11.98 -9.04
N HIS A 335 -13.63 11.79 -10.27
CA HIS A 335 -13.69 12.74 -11.39
C HIS A 335 -13.08 14.13 -11.07
N GLY A 336 -12.22 14.23 -10.06
CA GLY A 336 -11.65 15.50 -9.59
C GLY A 336 -12.62 16.35 -8.76
N HIS A 337 -13.82 15.85 -8.47
CA HIS A 337 -14.89 16.59 -7.80
C HIS A 337 -15.28 15.98 -6.45
N GLY A 338 -14.40 15.21 -5.84
CA GLY A 338 -14.62 14.60 -4.54
C GLY A 338 -13.34 14.11 -3.88
N THR A 339 -13.43 13.78 -2.59
CA THR A 339 -12.39 13.09 -1.85
C THR A 339 -12.77 11.62 -1.68
N CYS A 340 -11.81 10.73 -1.94
CA CYS A 340 -12.02 9.30 -1.71
C CYS A 340 -11.93 8.97 -0.21
N VAL A 341 -13.00 8.45 0.38
CA VAL A 341 -13.05 8.04 1.79
C VAL A 341 -13.60 6.62 1.85
N GLU A 342 -12.78 5.67 2.33
CA GLU A 342 -13.13 4.23 2.40
C GLU A 342 -13.68 3.67 1.06
N GLY A 343 -13.12 4.18 -0.04
CA GLY A 343 -13.52 3.80 -1.40
C GLY A 343 -14.88 4.35 -1.83
N ARG A 344 -15.48 5.30 -1.10
CA ARG A 344 -16.62 6.08 -1.58
C ARG A 344 -16.16 7.49 -1.90
N CYS A 345 -16.63 8.02 -3.03
CA CYS A 345 -16.40 9.41 -3.36
C CYS A 345 -17.33 10.30 -2.54
N GLN A 346 -16.73 11.12 -1.66
CA GLN A 346 -17.43 12.20 -0.99
C GLN A 346 -17.28 13.45 -1.85
N CYS A 347 -18.36 13.85 -2.53
CA CYS A 347 -18.31 14.95 -3.48
C CYS A 347 -18.07 16.29 -2.80
N THR A 348 -17.25 17.12 -3.44
CA THR A 348 -16.88 18.45 -2.97
C THR A 348 -17.88 19.48 -3.49
N GLY A 349 -18.41 20.30 -2.59
CA GLY A 349 -19.42 21.32 -2.94
C GLY A 349 -20.84 20.76 -3.08
N GLY A 350 -21.77 21.62 -3.49
CA GLY A 350 -23.19 21.25 -3.66
C GLY A 350 -23.61 20.93 -5.09
N PHE A 351 -22.69 21.04 -6.05
CA PHE A 351 -22.98 20.94 -7.48
C PHE A 351 -22.59 19.60 -8.11
N TRP A 352 -21.88 18.74 -7.39
CA TRP A 352 -21.42 17.46 -7.89
C TRP A 352 -22.06 16.33 -7.10
N ARG A 353 -22.67 15.38 -7.81
CA ARG A 353 -23.35 14.21 -7.24
C ARG A 353 -22.99 12.93 -7.98
N GLY A 354 -23.64 11.85 -7.56
CA GLY A 354 -23.42 10.51 -8.09
C GLY A 354 -22.29 9.78 -7.36
N ALA A 355 -22.20 8.46 -7.58
CA ALA A 355 -21.28 7.59 -6.85
C ALA A 355 -19.79 7.93 -7.03
N GLY A 356 -19.46 8.63 -8.11
CA GLY A 356 -18.11 9.08 -8.46
C GLY A 356 -17.98 10.58 -8.64
N CYS A 357 -18.95 11.40 -8.22
CA CYS A 357 -18.95 12.87 -8.36
C CYS A 357 -18.83 13.38 -9.81
N GLY A 358 -19.27 12.60 -10.79
CA GLY A 358 -19.24 12.98 -12.21
C GLY A 358 -20.53 13.65 -12.72
N GLU A 359 -21.58 13.68 -11.90
CA GLU A 359 -22.86 14.25 -12.30
C GLU A 359 -22.97 15.68 -11.78
N LEU A 360 -23.09 16.63 -12.71
CA LEU A 360 -23.36 18.03 -12.37
C LEU A 360 -24.84 18.19 -11.98
N ASP A 361 -25.08 18.79 -10.82
CA ASP A 361 -26.39 19.03 -10.22
C ASP A 361 -26.49 20.45 -9.67
N CYS A 362 -27.10 21.37 -10.41
CA CYS A 362 -27.38 22.72 -9.94
C CYS A 362 -28.69 22.84 -9.12
N GLY A 363 -29.21 21.73 -8.60
CA GLY A 363 -30.44 21.70 -7.81
C GLY A 363 -31.73 21.70 -8.66
N PRO A 364 -32.90 21.83 -8.02
CA PRO A 364 -34.21 21.53 -8.64
C PRO A 364 -34.62 22.44 -9.80
N SER A 365 -33.89 23.54 -10.04
CA SER A 365 -34.24 24.52 -11.08
C SER A 365 -33.05 24.88 -11.97
N ASN A 366 -31.96 24.12 -11.91
CA ASN A 366 -30.79 24.27 -12.78
C ASN A 366 -30.38 25.75 -13.00
N CYS A 367 -30.10 26.47 -11.91
CA CYS A 367 -29.91 27.94 -11.92
C CYS A 367 -31.18 28.77 -12.13
N SER A 368 -32.30 28.31 -11.56
CA SER A 368 -33.63 28.96 -11.59
C SER A 368 -34.12 29.33 -12.99
N ASP A 369 -33.69 28.58 -14.01
CA ASP A 369 -33.90 28.92 -15.44
C ASP A 369 -33.41 30.35 -15.83
N HIS A 370 -32.51 30.92 -15.03
CA HIS A 370 -31.98 32.28 -15.13
C HIS A 370 -30.44 32.29 -15.15
N GLY A 371 -29.84 31.16 -15.52
CA GLY A 371 -28.40 31.01 -15.57
C GLY A 371 -27.95 29.72 -16.25
N LEU A 372 -26.65 29.63 -16.47
CA LEU A 372 -26.00 28.42 -16.95
C LEU A 372 -25.36 27.68 -15.79
N CYS A 373 -25.69 26.41 -15.62
CA CYS A 373 -25.02 25.53 -14.66
C CYS A 373 -23.61 25.19 -15.15
N THR A 374 -22.61 25.50 -14.33
CA THR A 374 -21.19 25.24 -14.62
C THR A 374 -20.54 24.48 -13.48
N GLU A 375 -19.35 23.94 -13.75
CA GLU A 375 -18.46 23.29 -12.78
C GLU A 375 -18.09 24.15 -11.55
N THR A 376 -18.27 25.48 -11.64
CA THR A 376 -18.05 26.43 -10.52
C THR A 376 -19.35 26.95 -9.88
N GLY A 377 -20.50 26.41 -10.28
CA GLY A 377 -21.83 26.86 -9.86
C GLY A 377 -22.60 27.58 -10.97
N CYS A 378 -23.64 28.31 -10.58
CA CYS A 378 -24.53 28.98 -11.51
C CYS A 378 -23.97 30.30 -12.05
N ARG A 379 -23.84 30.40 -13.37
CA ARG A 379 -23.53 31.65 -14.07
C ARG A 379 -24.82 32.34 -14.48
N CYS A 380 -25.23 33.33 -13.70
CA CYS A 380 -26.51 34.02 -13.91
C CYS A 380 -26.53 34.90 -15.15
N GLU A 381 -27.70 34.95 -15.78
CA GLU A 381 -28.02 35.86 -16.88
C GLU A 381 -28.15 37.30 -16.37
N ALA A 382 -28.10 38.27 -17.29
CA ALA A 382 -28.18 39.68 -16.95
C ALA A 382 -29.50 40.00 -16.22
N GLY A 383 -29.39 40.65 -15.05
CA GLY A 383 -30.54 40.96 -14.20
C GLY A 383 -30.78 39.94 -13.08
N TRP A 384 -30.03 38.84 -13.02
CA TRP A 384 -30.12 37.83 -11.97
C TRP A 384 -28.81 37.67 -11.19
N MET A 385 -28.90 37.29 -9.92
CA MET A 385 -27.79 37.04 -9.00
C MET A 385 -28.16 36.00 -7.93
N GLY A 386 -27.25 35.72 -7.00
CA GLY A 386 -27.37 34.64 -6.02
C GLY A 386 -26.75 33.33 -6.50
N THR A 387 -26.59 32.37 -5.60
CA THR A 387 -25.91 31.08 -5.87
C THR A 387 -26.66 30.18 -6.85
N ASN A 388 -27.95 30.44 -7.06
CA ASN A 388 -28.84 29.72 -7.98
C ASN A 388 -29.60 30.64 -8.95
N CYS A 389 -29.20 31.91 -9.08
CA CYS A 389 -29.84 32.90 -9.97
C CYS A 389 -31.31 33.21 -9.67
N SER A 390 -31.75 33.08 -8.42
CA SER A 390 -33.13 33.41 -8.01
C SER A 390 -33.34 34.87 -7.61
N GLU A 391 -32.27 35.64 -7.41
CA GLU A 391 -32.35 37.02 -6.95
C GLU A 391 -32.29 38.00 -8.13
N VAL A 392 -33.21 38.96 -8.20
CA VAL A 392 -33.18 40.00 -9.23
C VAL A 392 -32.19 41.08 -8.83
N LYS A 393 -31.23 41.38 -9.71
CA LYS A 393 -30.30 42.49 -9.58
C LYS A 393 -31.09 43.79 -9.76
N GLN A 394 -31.60 44.35 -8.65
CA GLN A 394 -32.28 45.64 -8.69
C GLN A 394 -31.29 46.70 -9.17
N CYS A 395 -31.50 47.16 -10.40
CA CYS A 395 -30.87 48.38 -10.88
C CYS A 395 -31.40 49.53 -10.03
N LEU A 396 -30.63 49.95 -9.03
CA LEU A 396 -30.76 51.30 -8.49
C LEU A 396 -30.55 52.23 -9.68
N GLN A 397 -31.64 52.85 -10.11
CA GLN A 397 -31.64 53.85 -11.15
C GLN A 397 -30.58 54.90 -10.79
N SER A 398 -29.75 55.20 -11.79
CA SER A 398 -28.80 56.30 -11.82
C SER A 398 -29.37 57.55 -11.17
N TYR A 399 -28.85 57.90 -10.00
CA TYR A 399 -28.78 59.30 -9.59
C TYR A 399 -27.48 59.85 -10.17
N GLU A 400 -27.61 60.68 -11.21
CA GLU A 400 -26.55 61.57 -11.67
C GLU A 400 -26.08 62.46 -10.52
N GLY A 401 -24.77 62.74 -10.49
CA GLY A 401 -24.22 63.88 -9.78
C GLY A 401 -23.50 63.53 -8.48
N GLY A 402 -22.18 63.35 -8.58
CA GLY A 402 -21.28 63.31 -7.43
C GLY A 402 -19.84 63.26 -7.91
N GLU A 403 -19.28 64.45 -8.12
CA GLU A 403 -17.93 64.70 -8.62
C GLU A 403 -16.88 63.76 -8.02
N ALA A 404 -15.99 63.29 -8.90
CA ALA A 404 -14.74 62.67 -8.52
C ALA A 404 -14.00 63.60 -7.54
N SER A 405 -13.80 63.10 -6.33
CA SER A 405 -12.98 63.73 -5.30
C SER A 405 -11.62 64.10 -5.90
N SER A 406 -11.38 65.41 -5.99
CA SER A 406 -10.08 66.01 -6.26
C SER A 406 -9.05 65.46 -5.27
N PHE A 407 -8.31 64.43 -5.69
CA PHE A 407 -7.21 63.90 -4.91
C PHE A 407 -6.03 64.86 -5.09
N THR A 408 -5.93 65.82 -4.17
CA THR A 408 -4.95 66.90 -4.20
C THR A 408 -3.52 66.36 -4.28
N ARG A 409 -2.64 67.04 -5.05
CA ARG A 409 -1.21 66.71 -5.18
C ARG A 409 -0.49 66.50 -3.83
N THR A 410 -1.00 67.11 -2.76
CA THR A 410 -0.52 66.97 -1.38
C THR A 410 -0.74 65.57 -0.81
N ALA A 411 -1.84 64.89 -1.18
CA ALA A 411 -2.10 63.51 -0.77
C ALA A 411 -1.14 62.52 -1.44
N TRP A 412 -0.81 62.74 -2.72
CA TRP A 412 0.22 61.96 -3.42
C TRP A 412 1.62 62.17 -2.82
N LEU A 413 1.97 63.40 -2.46
CA LEU A 413 3.25 63.69 -1.79
C LEU A 413 3.33 63.04 -0.39
N ALA A 414 2.25 63.07 0.38
CA ALA A 414 2.20 62.42 1.69
C ALA A 414 2.31 60.89 1.57
N LEU A 415 1.61 60.28 0.61
CA LEU A 415 1.63 58.83 0.40
C LEU A 415 3.02 58.33 -0.06
N THR A 416 3.65 59.08 -0.97
CA THR A 416 4.99 58.76 -1.48
C THR A 416 6.06 58.93 -0.41
N LEU A 417 6.00 59.99 0.41
CA LEU A 417 6.90 60.16 1.55
C LEU A 417 6.73 59.06 2.60
N ALA A 418 5.49 58.63 2.88
CA ALA A 418 5.21 57.53 3.80
C ALA A 418 5.78 56.19 3.29
N LEU A 419 5.63 55.90 1.99
CA LEU A 419 6.18 54.71 1.36
C LEU A 419 7.72 54.70 1.37
N VAL A 420 8.37 55.84 1.08
CA VAL A 420 9.84 55.95 1.16
C VAL A 420 10.33 55.75 2.60
N PHE A 421 9.64 56.31 3.59
CA PHE A 421 9.98 56.11 5.00
C PHE A 421 9.89 54.62 5.41
N LEU A 422 8.82 53.92 5.03
CA LEU A 422 8.67 52.48 5.30
C LEU A 422 9.77 51.64 4.63
N LEU A 423 10.19 52.03 3.43
CA LEU A 423 11.27 51.34 2.70
C LEU A 423 12.64 51.56 3.39
N LEU A 424 12.88 52.75 3.94
CA LEU A 424 14.08 53.05 4.72
C LEU A 424 14.11 52.28 6.05
N VAL A 425 12.98 52.15 6.73
CA VAL A 425 12.87 51.34 7.96
C VAL A 425 13.12 49.86 7.67
N SER A 426 12.55 49.33 6.58
CA SER A 426 12.75 47.93 6.16
C SER A 426 14.20 47.65 5.79
N THR A 427 14.86 48.55 5.06
CA THR A 427 16.28 48.40 4.70
C THR A 427 17.18 48.48 5.92
N ALA A 428 16.92 49.38 6.88
CA ALA A 428 17.65 49.45 8.13
C ALA A 428 17.50 48.18 8.99
N ALA A 429 16.29 47.62 9.08
CA ALA A 429 16.03 46.36 9.79
C ALA A 429 16.78 45.17 9.16
N ASN A 430 16.78 45.08 7.83
CA ASN A 430 17.50 44.03 7.10
C ASN A 430 19.04 44.16 7.26
N VAL A 431 19.57 45.39 7.29
CA VAL A 431 21.00 45.64 7.54
C VAL A 431 21.38 45.29 8.99
N ALA A 432 20.52 45.58 9.96
CA ALA A 432 20.73 45.18 11.36
C ALA A 432 20.74 43.65 11.55
N LEU A 433 19.87 42.92 10.85
CA LEU A 433 19.85 41.45 10.83
C LEU A 433 21.12 40.86 10.21
N LEU A 434 21.64 41.47 9.13
CA LEU A 434 22.87 41.03 8.48
C LEU A 434 24.12 41.30 9.33
N LEU A 435 24.19 42.46 9.98
CA LEU A 435 25.35 42.86 10.80
C LEU A 435 25.32 42.28 12.24
N GLY A 436 24.14 41.93 12.76
CA GLY A 436 23.97 41.30 14.09
C GLY A 436 24.49 39.86 14.18
N SER A 437 24.76 39.21 13.05
CA SER A 437 25.15 37.79 13.00
C SER A 437 26.62 37.47 13.32
N ARG A 438 27.45 38.47 13.66
CA ARG A 438 28.89 38.28 13.94
C ARG A 438 29.32 38.41 15.40
N ALA A 439 28.47 38.85 16.33
CA ALA A 439 28.86 39.03 17.75
C ALA A 439 28.41 37.90 18.69
N GLU A 440 27.52 36.99 18.26
CA GLU A 440 26.95 35.94 19.12
C GLU A 440 27.42 34.51 18.81
N ARG A 441 28.25 34.32 17.77
CA ARG A 441 28.72 32.98 17.35
C ARG A 441 30.06 32.55 18.00
N GLN A 442 30.47 33.20 19.08
CA GLN A 442 31.76 32.94 19.75
C GLN A 442 31.65 32.83 21.27
N ARG A 443 30.46 32.49 21.80
CA ARG A 443 30.22 32.34 23.24
C ARG A 443 29.64 31.00 23.72
N HIS A 444 29.56 29.98 22.87
CA HIS A 444 29.20 28.62 23.29
C HIS A 444 30.20 27.60 22.75
N LEU A 445 31.36 27.54 23.40
CA LEU A 445 32.31 26.44 23.38
C LEU A 445 32.87 26.31 24.81
N ASP A 446 31.97 26.08 25.77
CA ASP A 446 32.28 25.47 27.06
C ASP A 446 30.99 25.11 27.81
N GLY A 447 30.95 23.93 28.43
CA GLY A 447 30.00 23.60 29.51
C GLY A 447 28.90 22.57 29.21
N ASP A 448 29.23 21.30 29.49
CA ASP A 448 28.45 20.24 30.13
C ASP A 448 27.01 19.90 29.69
N TYR A 449 26.87 18.68 29.17
CA TYR A 449 25.59 17.98 29.00
C TYR A 449 25.07 17.47 30.36
N VAL A 450 23.88 17.91 30.77
CA VAL A 450 23.12 17.33 31.89
C VAL A 450 21.88 16.63 31.34
N TYR A 451 21.76 15.34 31.66
CA TYR A 451 20.63 14.47 31.31
C TYR A 451 19.44 14.74 32.26
N HIS A 452 18.23 14.90 31.72
CA HIS A 452 16.99 14.85 32.49
C HIS A 452 16.10 13.68 32.04
N PRO A 453 15.63 12.80 32.95
CA PRO A 453 14.74 11.69 32.60
C PRO A 453 13.30 12.17 32.38
N LEU A 454 12.65 11.64 31.34
CA LEU A 454 11.22 11.80 31.07
C LEU A 454 10.41 10.89 32.01
N HIS A 455 9.64 11.51 32.91
CA HIS A 455 8.55 10.83 33.61
C HIS A 455 7.29 11.71 33.58
N GLU A 456 6.15 11.03 33.35
CA GLU A 456 4.76 11.47 33.51
C GLU A 456 4.21 12.54 32.55
N MET A 457 3.63 12.04 31.45
CA MET A 457 2.44 12.65 30.85
C MET A 457 1.24 11.72 31.10
N ASN A 458 0.56 11.91 32.23
CA ASN A 458 -0.86 11.59 32.37
C ASN A 458 -1.55 12.89 32.78
N GLY A 459 -2.47 13.35 31.93
CA GLY A 459 -3.23 14.56 32.17
C GLY A 459 -4.17 14.41 33.36
N GLU A 460 -4.12 15.37 34.27
CA GLU A 460 -5.17 15.58 35.25
C GLU A 460 -5.96 16.86 34.99
N LEU A 461 -7.26 16.68 35.21
CA LEU A 461 -8.37 17.55 34.96
C LEU A 461 -8.40 18.71 35.97
N LEU A 462 -8.90 19.85 35.50
CA LEU A 462 -9.12 21.10 36.23
C LEU A 462 -9.89 20.94 37.55
N ALA A 463 -9.42 21.65 38.59
CA ALA A 463 -10.29 22.24 39.62
C ALA A 463 -9.64 23.48 40.24
N ALA A 464 -10.22 24.65 39.95
CA ALA A 464 -9.90 25.91 40.60
C ALA A 464 -10.80 26.09 41.84
N GLU A 465 -10.17 26.56 42.92
CA GLU A 465 -10.80 26.96 44.19
C GLU A 465 -11.86 28.05 44.03
N LYS A 466 -12.91 28.00 44.86
CA LYS A 466 -13.27 29.17 45.68
C LYS A 466 -14.22 28.85 46.86
N GLU A 467 -13.74 29.27 48.03
CA GLU A 467 -14.44 29.91 49.16
C GLU A 467 -15.63 29.22 49.86
N GLN A 468 -15.37 28.86 51.13
CA GLN A 468 -16.31 28.83 52.26
C GLN A 468 -16.66 30.28 52.71
N PRO A 469 -17.79 30.57 53.41
CA PRO A 469 -18.08 29.97 54.73
C PRO A 469 -19.57 29.76 55.11
N GLY A 470 -19.81 28.89 56.10
CA GLY A 470 -20.98 28.99 56.97
C GLY A 470 -21.60 27.67 57.44
N GLY A 471 -21.47 27.40 58.74
CA GLY A 471 -22.58 26.88 59.55
C GLY A 471 -22.62 25.38 59.92
N SER A 472 -22.34 25.13 61.21
CA SER A 472 -23.13 24.27 62.13
C SER A 472 -23.14 22.73 61.98
N CYS A 473 -22.55 22.08 62.99
CA CYS A 473 -23.00 20.89 63.75
C CYS A 473 -23.63 19.69 63.00
N ASN A 474 -23.05 18.48 63.10
CA ASN A 474 -23.17 17.53 64.23
C ASN A 474 -22.42 16.19 63.93
N PRO A 475 -22.18 15.34 64.95
CA PRO A 475 -21.22 14.22 64.97
C PRO A 475 -21.87 12.83 64.85
N PHE A 476 -21.10 11.79 64.46
CA PHE A 476 -21.17 10.36 64.85
C PHE A 476 -20.01 9.65 64.08
N LYS A 477 -18.91 9.16 64.69
CA LYS A 477 -18.71 7.83 65.33
C LYS A 477 -19.39 6.69 64.54
N ASP A 478 -18.72 5.66 64.04
CA ASP A 478 -17.48 4.97 64.43
C ASP A 478 -16.62 4.57 63.22
#